data_AF-A0A177G9C7-F1
#
_entry.id   AF-A0A177G9C7-F1
#
_cell.length_a   1.000
_cell.length_b   1.000
_cell.length_c   1.000
_cell.angle_alpha   90.00
_cell.angle_beta   90.00
_cell.angle_gamma   90.00
#
_symmetry.space_group_name_H-M   'P 1'
#
loop_
_entity.id
_entity.type
_entity.pdbx_description
1 polymer ?
#
loop_
_entity_poly.entity_id
_entity_poly.type
_entity_poly.pdbx_seq_one_letter_code
_entity_poly.pdbx_strand_id
1 'polypeptide(L)'
;MGAVTALRNRMIPVPQVPADTIDVCGTGGDNYGTLNVSTAVAFVLAALGVPVAKHGNRAVSSRAGASDVLQALGVPLLADPAELSRQLNLHKLVFLAAPHHHPAMRHAAPVRKALGIRTLFNLLGPMVNPAGVRHQLIGVFAAEWLPLVVDVLHRLGSERVWAVCGQPDGETQGIDELTLARAHPCRRP
;
A
#
# COMPACT_ATOMS: atom_id res chain seq x y z
N MET A 1 -14.42 -7.37 0.09
CA MET A 1 -15.28 -6.70 -0.92
C MET A 1 -15.99 -5.49 -0.34
N GLY A 2 -17.09 -5.64 0.41
CA GLY A 2 -17.94 -4.50 0.85
C GLY A 2 -17.18 -3.36 1.53
N ALA A 3 -16.28 -3.66 2.47
CA ALA A 3 -15.46 -2.64 3.14
C ALA A 3 -14.53 -1.86 2.18
N VAL A 4 -13.92 -2.56 1.21
CA VAL A 4 -13.05 -1.92 0.20
C VAL A 4 -13.87 -1.01 -0.70
N THR A 5 -15.02 -1.48 -1.19
CA THR A 5 -15.94 -0.68 -2.01
C THR A 5 -16.42 0.55 -1.26
N ALA A 6 -16.83 0.40 0.01
CA ALA A 6 -17.28 1.51 0.83
C ALA A 6 -16.19 2.58 1.02
N LEU A 7 -14.94 2.18 1.27
CA LEU A 7 -13.82 3.12 1.37
C LEU A 7 -13.49 3.78 0.03
N ARG A 8 -13.41 3.02 -1.07
CA ARG A 8 -13.17 3.56 -2.42
C ARG A 8 -14.23 4.60 -2.81
N ASN A 9 -15.50 4.39 -2.44
CA ASN A 9 -16.59 5.35 -2.71
C ASN A 9 -16.54 6.62 -1.85
N ARG A 10 -15.72 6.65 -0.80
CA ARG A 10 -15.61 7.78 0.16
C ARG A 10 -14.22 8.40 0.21
N MET A 11 -13.28 7.87 -0.57
CA MET A 11 -11.94 8.42 -0.68
C MET A 11 -11.94 9.66 -1.57
N ILE A 12 -10.93 10.52 -1.40
CA ILE A 12 -10.65 11.62 -2.30
C ILE A 12 -9.72 11.06 -3.40
N PRO A 13 -10.19 10.89 -4.64
CA PRO A 13 -9.42 10.26 -5.70
C PRO A 13 -8.38 11.21 -6.29
N VAL A 14 -7.31 10.65 -6.86
CA VAL A 14 -6.33 11.37 -7.69
C VAL A 14 -6.76 11.24 -9.15
N PRO A 15 -7.07 12.35 -9.86
CA PRO A 15 -7.52 12.31 -11.25
C PRO A 15 -6.36 12.09 -12.23
N GLN A 16 -6.67 11.81 -13.51
CA GLN A 16 -5.72 11.83 -14.64
C GLN A 16 -4.43 10.99 -14.42
N VAL A 17 -4.60 9.79 -13.87
CA VAL A 17 -3.52 8.85 -13.60
C VAL A 17 -3.23 8.01 -14.87
N PRO A 18 -1.96 7.81 -15.28
CA PRO A 18 -1.62 6.92 -16.38
C PRO A 18 -2.16 5.49 -16.17
N ALA A 19 -2.68 4.85 -17.22
CA ALA A 19 -3.39 3.57 -17.11
C ALA A 19 -2.49 2.40 -16.63
N ASP A 20 -1.18 2.51 -16.83
CA ASP A 20 -0.18 1.52 -16.45
C ASP A 20 0.41 1.75 -15.05
N THR A 21 -0.04 2.79 -14.34
CA THR A 21 0.45 3.13 -12.99
C THR A 21 0.33 1.96 -12.03
N ILE A 22 1.42 1.71 -11.30
CA ILE A 22 1.53 0.65 -10.29
C ILE A 22 1.56 1.22 -8.87
N ASP A 23 1.05 0.45 -7.91
CA ASP A 23 1.31 0.64 -6.48
C ASP A 23 2.17 -0.51 -5.93
N VAL A 24 3.09 -0.15 -5.05
CA VAL A 24 3.92 -1.11 -4.30
C VAL A 24 3.78 -0.78 -2.84
N CYS A 25 3.00 -1.58 -2.11
CA CYS A 25 2.72 -1.33 -0.70
C CYS A 25 2.50 -2.64 0.06
N GLY A 26 2.56 -2.55 1.38
CA GLY A 26 2.31 -3.68 2.27
C GLY A 26 1.19 -3.36 3.24
N THR A 27 0.61 -4.39 3.86
CA THR A 27 -0.37 -4.24 4.95
C THR A 27 0.24 -3.57 6.19
N GLY A 28 1.56 -3.57 6.31
CA GLY A 28 2.32 -3.26 7.50
C GLY A 28 2.02 -4.24 8.62
N GLY A 29 2.58 -3.96 9.80
CA GLY A 29 2.25 -4.71 11.00
C GLY A 29 2.95 -6.06 11.12
N ASP A 30 3.95 -6.37 10.29
CA ASP A 30 4.73 -7.61 10.37
C ASP A 30 5.59 -7.72 11.64
N ASN A 31 5.85 -6.60 12.33
CA ASN A 31 6.69 -6.46 13.53
C ASN A 31 8.17 -6.85 13.33
N TYR A 32 8.61 -7.04 12.09
CA TYR A 32 10.00 -7.37 11.77
C TYR A 32 10.91 -6.14 11.71
N GLY A 33 10.35 -4.93 11.68
CA GLY A 33 11.12 -3.68 11.72
C GLY A 33 12.07 -3.53 10.52
N THR A 34 11.68 -4.09 9.38
CA THR A 34 12.45 -4.07 8.14
C THR A 34 12.63 -2.65 7.60
N LEU A 35 13.58 -2.48 6.67
CA LEU A 35 13.70 -1.26 5.89
C LEU A 35 12.40 -1.01 5.12
N ASN A 36 12.12 0.24 4.76
CA ASN A 36 10.99 0.59 3.88
C ASN A 36 11.26 0.16 2.43
N VAL A 37 11.40 -1.14 2.19
CA VAL A 37 11.78 -1.75 0.90
C VAL A 37 10.81 -1.31 -0.20
N SER A 38 9.51 -1.40 0.04
CA SER A 38 8.50 -0.92 -0.91
C SER A 38 8.61 0.57 -1.25
N THR A 39 9.22 1.42 -0.41
CA THR A 39 9.50 2.83 -0.74
C THR A 39 10.70 2.94 -1.67
N ALA A 40 11.78 2.20 -1.40
CA ALA A 40 12.94 2.14 -2.29
C ALA A 40 12.57 1.59 -3.68
N VAL A 41 11.75 0.53 -3.74
CA VAL A 41 11.24 -0.04 -4.99
C VAL A 41 10.47 1.00 -5.81
N ALA A 42 9.66 1.86 -5.18
CA ALA A 42 8.93 2.91 -5.89
C ALA A 42 9.87 3.91 -6.58
N PHE A 43 10.97 4.29 -5.94
CA PHE A 43 11.99 5.13 -6.57
C PHE A 43 12.69 4.44 -7.74
N VAL A 44 13.06 3.16 -7.58
CA VAL A 44 13.70 2.38 -8.66
C VAL A 44 12.79 2.25 -9.87
N LEU A 45 11.51 1.90 -9.67
CA LEU A 45 10.53 1.78 -10.75
C LEU A 45 10.33 3.11 -11.50
N ALA A 46 10.19 4.21 -10.77
CA ALA A 46 10.05 5.54 -11.36
C ALA A 46 11.28 5.96 -12.17
N ALA A 47 12.49 5.66 -11.68
CA ALA A 47 13.74 5.89 -12.40
C ALA A 47 13.83 5.06 -13.71
N LEU A 48 13.16 3.91 -13.76
CA LEU A 48 13.00 3.09 -14.97
C LEU A 48 11.83 3.54 -15.86
N GLY A 49 11.18 4.66 -15.55
CA GLY A 49 10.09 5.25 -16.32
C GLY A 49 8.71 4.65 -16.04
N VAL A 50 8.59 3.71 -15.11
CA VAL A 50 7.30 3.11 -14.71
C VAL A 50 6.57 4.09 -13.79
N PRO A 51 5.35 4.53 -14.11
CA PRO A 51 4.59 5.41 -13.22
C PRO A 51 4.19 4.67 -11.94
N VAL A 52 4.53 5.24 -10.79
CA VAL A 52 4.23 4.68 -9.46
C VAL A 52 3.40 5.67 -8.65
N ALA A 53 2.21 5.24 -8.24
CA ALA A 53 1.37 5.96 -7.31
C ALA A 53 1.35 5.22 -5.98
N LYS A 54 2.38 5.43 -5.16
CA LYS A 54 2.57 4.68 -3.93
C LYS A 54 1.61 5.18 -2.85
N HIS A 55 0.69 4.32 -2.42
CA HIS A 55 -0.18 4.62 -1.28
C HIS A 55 0.53 4.22 0.02
N GLY A 56 0.55 5.13 1.00
CA GLY A 56 1.32 4.93 2.21
C GLY A 56 0.76 5.68 3.41
N ASN A 57 1.20 5.26 4.60
CA ASN A 57 0.86 5.93 5.85
C ASN A 57 2.12 6.06 6.72
N ARG A 58 2.00 6.81 7.81
CA ARG A 58 2.99 6.79 8.90
C ARG A 58 3.01 5.42 9.57
N ALA A 59 4.12 5.10 10.24
CA ALA A 59 4.20 3.88 11.04
C ALA A 59 3.09 3.84 12.10
N VAL A 60 2.42 2.68 12.18
CA VAL A 60 1.50 2.37 13.28
C VAL A 60 2.14 1.38 14.27
N SER A 61 3.04 0.51 13.79
CA SER A 61 3.73 -0.51 14.61
C SER A 61 5.21 -0.74 14.24
N SER A 62 5.72 -0.16 13.14
CA SER A 62 7.14 -0.22 12.76
C SER A 62 7.93 0.99 13.31
N ARG A 63 9.25 0.97 13.18
CA ARG A 63 10.13 2.11 13.56
C ARG A 63 9.94 3.34 12.66
N ALA A 64 9.57 3.16 11.38
CA ALA A 64 9.30 4.23 10.43
C ALA A 64 8.43 3.71 9.28
N GLY A 65 7.43 4.50 8.86
CA GLY A 65 6.58 4.21 7.69
C GLY A 65 7.04 5.01 6.47
N ALA A 66 6.36 4.80 5.34
CA ALA A 66 6.69 5.47 4.08
C ALA A 66 6.66 7.00 4.21
N SER A 67 5.65 7.54 4.89
CA SER A 67 5.54 8.99 5.12
C SER A 67 6.68 9.55 5.97
N ASP A 68 7.19 8.78 6.93
CA ASP A 68 8.29 9.21 7.81
C ASP A 68 9.62 9.24 7.05
N VAL A 69 9.86 8.25 6.19
CA VAL A 69 11.03 8.21 5.29
C VAL A 69 11.04 9.40 4.34
N LEU A 70 9.90 9.73 3.74
CA LEU A 70 9.80 10.84 2.79
C LEU A 70 10.06 12.19 3.45
N GLN A 71 9.53 12.40 4.66
CA GLN A 71 9.81 13.60 5.42
C GLN A 71 11.29 13.73 5.77
N ALA A 72 11.95 12.63 6.16
CA ALA A 72 13.39 12.61 6.42
C ALA A 72 14.22 12.92 5.16
N LEU A 73 13.72 12.55 3.97
CA LEU A 73 14.33 12.88 2.68
C LEU A 73 13.98 14.30 2.17
N GLY A 74 13.19 15.07 2.91
CA GLY A 74 12.75 16.42 2.50
C GLY A 74 11.70 16.43 1.39
N VAL A 75 11.03 15.30 1.12
CA VAL A 75 9.97 15.20 0.12
C VAL A 75 8.65 15.69 0.73
N PRO A 76 8.00 16.72 0.15
CA PRO A 76 6.74 17.24 0.69
C PRO A 76 5.61 16.24 0.51
N LEU A 77 4.81 16.04 1.56
CA LEU A 77 3.59 15.23 1.52
C LEU A 77 2.44 16.11 1.03
N LEU A 78 2.28 16.19 -0.28
CA LEU A 78 1.23 16.95 -0.93
C LEU A 78 -0.16 16.35 -0.61
N ALA A 79 -1.18 17.22 -0.59
CA ALA A 79 -2.56 16.83 -0.31
C ALA A 79 -3.52 17.13 -1.47
N ASP A 80 -3.18 18.07 -2.35
CA ASP A 80 -4.02 18.44 -3.49
C ASP A 80 -3.98 17.35 -4.58
N PRO A 81 -5.12 16.69 -4.89
CA PRO A 81 -5.17 15.65 -5.90
C PRO A 81 -4.75 16.12 -7.31
N ALA A 82 -5.02 17.37 -7.68
CA ALA A 82 -4.63 17.88 -9.00
C ALA A 82 -3.11 17.99 -9.12
N GLU A 83 -2.46 18.53 -8.08
CA GLU A 83 -1.02 18.60 -8.01
C GLU A 83 -0.37 17.22 -7.93
N LEU A 84 -0.92 16.29 -7.14
CA LEU A 84 -0.45 14.90 -7.08
C LEU A 84 -0.48 14.22 -8.46
N SER A 85 -1.54 14.44 -9.23
CA SER A 85 -1.65 13.96 -10.60
C SER A 85 -0.57 14.55 -11.51
N ARG A 86 -0.35 15.87 -11.43
CA ARG A 86 0.69 16.56 -12.19
C ARG A 86 2.09 16.00 -11.88
N GLN A 87 2.38 15.80 -10.59
CA GLN A 87 3.65 15.24 -10.11
C GLN A 87 3.86 13.81 -10.63
N LEU A 88 2.84 12.96 -10.58
CA LEU A 88 2.90 11.60 -11.14
C LEU A 88 3.22 11.63 -12.64
N ASN A 89 2.55 12.48 -13.40
CA ASN A 89 2.76 12.57 -14.84
C ASN A 89 4.17 13.09 -15.20
N LEU A 90 4.70 14.03 -14.41
CA LEU A 90 6.02 14.65 -14.63
C LEU A 90 7.18 13.77 -14.17
N HIS A 91 7.09 13.20 -12.96
CA HIS A 91 8.20 12.52 -12.30
C HIS A 91 8.07 11.00 -12.28
N LYS A 92 6.96 10.44 -12.78
CA LYS A 92 6.63 9.01 -12.71
C LYS A 92 6.52 8.47 -11.28
N LEU A 93 6.49 9.35 -10.27
CA LEU A 93 6.34 8.96 -8.88
C LEU A 93 5.50 9.98 -8.13
N VAL A 94 4.53 9.49 -7.38
CA VAL A 94 3.83 10.26 -6.37
C VAL A 94 3.58 9.40 -5.13
N PHE A 95 3.63 10.02 -3.97
CA PHE A 95 3.27 9.39 -2.70
C PHE A 95 1.94 9.92 -2.21
N LEU A 96 1.00 9.00 -2.00
CA LEU A 96 -0.37 9.29 -1.60
C LEU A 96 -0.52 8.99 -0.11
N ALA A 97 -0.44 10.04 0.72
CA ALA A 97 -0.56 9.89 2.16
C ALA A 97 -2.01 9.55 2.53
N ALA A 98 -2.23 8.36 3.11
CA ALA A 98 -3.56 7.85 3.43
C ALA A 98 -4.48 8.82 4.20
N PRO A 99 -3.99 9.61 5.19
CA PRO A 99 -4.83 10.58 5.89
C PRO A 99 -5.43 11.67 5.00
N HIS A 100 -4.76 12.04 3.90
CA HIS A 100 -5.28 13.06 2.96
C HIS A 100 -6.38 12.51 2.06
N HIS A 101 -6.41 11.19 1.83
CA HIS A 101 -7.33 10.58 0.88
C HIS A 101 -8.48 9.83 1.53
N HIS A 102 -8.37 9.44 2.80
CA HIS A 102 -9.37 8.62 3.49
C HIS A 102 -10.02 9.35 4.68
N PRO A 103 -10.71 10.49 4.48
CA PRO A 103 -11.25 11.30 5.58
C PRO A 103 -12.27 10.54 6.44
N ALA A 104 -12.99 9.57 5.86
CA ALA A 104 -13.92 8.71 6.58
C ALA A 104 -13.24 7.86 7.68
N MET A 105 -11.93 7.58 7.55
CA MET A 105 -11.18 6.81 8.53
C MET A 105 -11.07 7.49 9.90
N ARG A 106 -11.32 8.80 10.01
CA ARG A 106 -11.41 9.50 11.29
C ARG A 106 -12.44 8.91 12.24
N HIS A 107 -13.50 8.28 11.70
CA HIS A 107 -14.55 7.66 12.50
C HIS A 107 -14.12 6.30 13.06
N ALA A 108 -13.27 5.57 12.34
CA ALA A 108 -12.75 4.26 12.77
C ALA A 108 -11.45 4.38 13.60
N ALA A 109 -10.67 5.43 13.41
CA ALA A 109 -9.34 5.57 14.02
C ALA A 109 -9.33 5.49 15.56
N PRO A 110 -10.24 6.16 16.31
CA PRO A 110 -10.25 6.07 17.78
C PRO A 110 -10.54 4.65 18.28
N VAL A 111 -11.51 3.97 17.66
CA VAL A 111 -11.90 2.59 18.02
C VAL A 111 -10.75 1.62 17.71
N ARG A 112 -10.12 1.75 16.55
CA ARG A 112 -8.96 0.94 16.18
C ARG A 112 -7.81 1.12 17.16
N LYS A 113 -7.56 2.36 17.59
CA LYS A 113 -6.53 2.65 18.59
C LYS A 113 -6.87 2.03 19.95
N ALA A 114 -8.11 2.13 20.39
CA ALA A 114 -8.57 1.54 21.65
C ALA A 114 -8.52 0.01 21.65
N LEU A 115 -8.84 -0.63 20.52
CA LEU A 115 -8.78 -2.08 20.38
C LEU A 115 -7.35 -2.63 20.44
N GLY A 116 -6.37 -1.92 19.86
CA GLY A 116 -4.96 -2.33 19.91
C GLY A 116 -4.63 -3.65 19.19
N ILE A 117 -5.60 -4.28 18.53
CA ILE A 117 -5.44 -5.56 17.81
C ILE A 117 -5.61 -5.38 16.31
N ARG A 118 -5.10 -6.35 15.54
CA ARG A 118 -5.34 -6.40 14.08
C ARG A 118 -6.82 -6.66 13.81
N THR A 119 -7.35 -5.97 12.82
CA THR A 119 -8.72 -6.14 12.32
C THR A 119 -8.70 -6.14 10.80
N LEU A 120 -9.87 -6.29 10.16
CA LEU A 120 -9.99 -6.14 8.71
C LEU A 120 -9.34 -4.86 8.18
N PHE A 121 -9.34 -3.75 8.94
CA PHE A 121 -8.72 -2.48 8.54
C PHE A 121 -7.22 -2.57 8.26
N ASN A 122 -6.52 -3.57 8.82
CA ASN A 122 -5.10 -3.81 8.52
C ASN A 122 -4.88 -4.36 7.11
N LEU A 123 -5.91 -5.00 6.53
CA LEU A 123 -5.86 -5.52 5.15
C LEU A 123 -6.34 -4.48 4.13
N LEU A 124 -7.12 -3.47 4.54
CA LEU A 124 -7.76 -2.55 3.60
C LEU A 124 -6.79 -1.61 2.90
N GLY A 125 -5.71 -1.19 3.58
CA GLY A 125 -4.80 -0.14 3.10
C GLY A 125 -4.30 -0.34 1.66
N PRO A 126 -3.71 -1.49 1.32
CA PRO A 126 -3.28 -1.80 -0.04
C PRO A 126 -4.40 -1.87 -1.08
N MET A 127 -5.65 -2.08 -0.66
CA MET A 127 -6.79 -2.25 -1.58
C MET A 127 -7.52 -0.94 -1.89
N VAL A 128 -7.16 0.18 -1.26
CA VAL A 128 -7.86 1.47 -1.35
C VAL A 128 -6.95 2.59 -1.85
N ASN A 129 -6.10 2.30 -2.83
CA ASN A 129 -5.25 3.31 -3.44
C ASN A 129 -6.11 4.40 -4.17
N PRO A 130 -5.96 5.69 -3.81
CA PRO A 130 -6.79 6.77 -4.36
C PRO A 130 -6.50 7.12 -5.82
N ALA A 131 -5.40 6.64 -6.39
CA ALA A 131 -5.13 6.73 -7.83
C ALA A 131 -5.85 5.66 -8.66
N GLY A 132 -6.58 4.73 -8.03
CA GLY A 132 -7.37 3.72 -8.74
C GLY A 132 -6.53 2.75 -9.58
N VAL A 133 -5.28 2.50 -9.15
CA VAL A 133 -4.34 1.65 -9.89
C VAL A 133 -4.90 0.24 -10.13
N ARG A 134 -4.57 -0.32 -11.30
CA ARG A 134 -4.97 -1.68 -11.70
C ARG A 134 -3.80 -2.68 -11.67
N HIS A 135 -2.59 -2.17 -11.44
CA HIS A 135 -1.37 -2.95 -11.25
C HIS A 135 -0.87 -2.76 -9.82
N GLN A 136 -0.62 -3.85 -9.10
CA GLN A 136 -0.17 -3.77 -7.71
C GLN A 136 0.80 -4.90 -7.35
N LEU A 137 1.86 -4.57 -6.62
CA LEU A 137 2.65 -5.53 -5.81
C LEU A 137 2.30 -5.28 -4.34
N ILE A 138 1.68 -6.27 -3.70
CA ILE A 138 1.12 -6.14 -2.36
C ILE A 138 1.76 -7.15 -1.42
N GLY A 139 2.37 -6.63 -0.36
CA GLY A 139 2.77 -7.42 0.79
C GLY A 139 1.61 -7.68 1.75
N VAL A 140 1.53 -8.89 2.30
CA VAL A 140 0.64 -9.22 3.42
C VAL A 140 1.42 -9.84 4.58
N PHE A 141 1.04 -9.51 5.81
CA PHE A 141 1.73 -9.97 7.03
C PHE A 141 1.56 -11.48 7.34
N ALA A 142 0.65 -12.18 6.64
CA ALA A 142 0.46 -13.62 6.79
C ALA A 142 -0.07 -14.24 5.49
N ALA A 143 0.47 -15.41 5.13
CA ALA A 143 0.22 -16.07 3.85
C ALA A 143 -1.26 -16.46 3.63
N GLU A 144 -2.00 -16.70 4.71
CA GLU A 144 -3.44 -16.99 4.67
C GLU A 144 -4.28 -15.88 4.02
N TRP A 145 -3.78 -14.63 4.00
CA TRP A 145 -4.48 -13.50 3.40
C TRP A 145 -4.23 -13.37 1.89
N LEU A 146 -3.24 -14.08 1.34
CA LEU A 146 -2.90 -14.00 -0.09
C LEU A 146 -4.11 -14.31 -0.98
N PRO A 147 -4.92 -15.37 -0.74
CA PRO A 147 -6.04 -15.66 -1.60
C PRO A 147 -7.12 -14.58 -1.53
N LEU A 148 -7.44 -14.12 -0.33
CA LEU A 148 -8.46 -13.10 -0.09
C LEU A 148 -8.12 -11.78 -0.78
N VAL A 149 -6.89 -11.29 -0.64
CA VAL A 149 -6.47 -10.00 -1.20
C VAL A 149 -6.51 -10.03 -2.73
N VAL A 150 -5.97 -11.10 -3.34
CA VAL A 150 -5.98 -11.26 -4.81
C VAL A 150 -7.41 -11.34 -5.33
N ASP A 151 -8.27 -12.17 -4.73
CA ASP A 151 -9.65 -12.36 -5.18
C ASP A 151 -10.47 -11.07 -5.06
N VAL A 152 -10.29 -10.31 -3.98
CA VAL A 152 -10.98 -9.03 -3.78
C VAL A 152 -10.57 -8.01 -4.82
N LEU A 153 -9.27 -7.87 -5.09
CA LEU A 153 -8.77 -6.90 -6.07
C LEU A 153 -9.17 -7.25 -7.48
N HIS A 154 -9.08 -8.54 -7.86
CA HIS A 154 -9.53 -9.01 -9.16
C HIS A 154 -11.02 -8.70 -9.39
N ARG A 155 -11.89 -9.01 -8.42
CA ARG A 155 -13.32 -8.69 -8.48
C ARG A 155 -13.62 -7.19 -8.51
N LEU A 156 -12.69 -6.35 -8.08
CA LEU A 156 -12.81 -4.88 -8.09
C LEU A 156 -12.07 -4.24 -9.27
N GLY A 157 -11.66 -5.02 -10.28
CA GLY A 157 -11.15 -4.52 -11.56
C GLY A 157 -9.63 -4.36 -11.64
N SER A 158 -8.85 -4.91 -10.71
CA SER A 158 -7.39 -4.97 -10.88
C SER A 158 -7.01 -5.97 -11.98
N GLU A 159 -6.07 -5.58 -12.84
CA GLU A 159 -5.62 -6.37 -13.99
C GLU A 159 -4.39 -7.23 -13.68
N ARG A 160 -3.44 -6.70 -12.90
CA ARG A 160 -2.25 -7.46 -12.46
C ARG A 160 -2.01 -7.23 -10.99
N VAL A 161 -2.14 -8.28 -10.20
CA VAL A 161 -1.89 -8.23 -8.75
C VAL A 161 -0.85 -9.27 -8.41
N TRP A 162 0.23 -8.86 -7.78
CA TRP A 162 1.18 -9.79 -7.21
C TRP A 162 1.13 -9.68 -5.70
N ALA A 163 0.56 -10.68 -5.03
CA ALA A 163 0.50 -10.71 -3.57
C ALA A 163 1.62 -11.60 -3.02
N VAL A 164 2.33 -11.10 -2.01
CA VAL A 164 3.52 -11.74 -1.44
C VAL A 164 3.46 -11.76 0.09
N CYS A 165 4.02 -12.82 0.68
CA CYS A 165 4.27 -12.93 2.11
C CYS A 165 5.65 -13.57 2.28
N GLY A 166 6.64 -12.81 2.72
CA GLY A 166 7.97 -13.32 3.02
C GLY A 166 7.95 -14.20 4.27
N GLN A 167 8.73 -15.28 4.26
CA GLN A 167 8.85 -16.22 5.39
C GLN A 167 10.32 -16.32 5.82
N PRO A 168 10.86 -15.35 6.58
CA PRO A 168 12.27 -15.36 6.96
C PRO A 168 12.62 -16.59 7.82
N ASP A 169 11.76 -16.95 8.76
CA ASP A 169 12.09 -17.94 9.81
C ASP A 169 11.22 -19.22 9.72
N GLY A 170 10.28 -19.29 8.77
CA GLY A 170 9.36 -20.42 8.60
C GLY A 170 8.19 -20.45 9.58
N GLU A 171 7.98 -19.38 10.36
CA GLU A 171 6.85 -19.22 11.28
C GLU A 171 5.53 -18.85 10.56
N THR A 172 4.42 -18.91 11.31
CA THR A 172 3.08 -18.56 10.83
C THR A 172 2.94 -17.06 10.51
N GLN A 173 3.70 -16.20 11.20
CA GLN A 173 3.75 -14.77 10.88
C GLN A 173 4.86 -14.50 9.86
N GLY A 174 4.49 -13.82 8.78
CA GLY A 174 5.42 -13.46 7.72
C GLY A 174 5.71 -11.96 7.68
N ILE A 175 6.57 -11.60 6.72
CA ILE A 175 6.90 -10.22 6.36
C ILE A 175 6.04 -9.82 5.17
N ASP A 176 5.53 -8.60 5.17
CA ASP A 176 4.75 -8.04 4.04
C ASP A 176 5.65 -7.47 2.93
N GLU A 177 6.72 -8.19 2.62
CA GLU A 177 7.70 -7.90 1.57
C GLU A 177 8.25 -9.24 1.03
N LEU A 178 8.86 -9.22 -0.15
CA LEU A 178 9.72 -10.32 -0.58
C LEU A 178 10.97 -10.37 0.31
N THR A 179 11.45 -11.57 0.64
CA THR A 179 12.67 -11.75 1.46
C THR A 179 13.76 -12.47 0.65
N LEU A 180 15.01 -12.43 1.08
CA LEU A 180 16.07 -13.26 0.47
C LEU A 180 16.46 -14.44 1.36
N ALA A 181 15.87 -14.53 2.56
CA ALA A 181 16.24 -15.52 3.55
C ALA A 181 15.77 -16.94 3.18
N ARG A 182 14.57 -17.09 2.60
CA ARG A 182 13.93 -18.37 2.23
C ARG A 182 12.84 -18.16 1.16
N ALA A 183 12.28 -19.26 0.64
CA ALA A 183 11.22 -19.25 -0.37
C ALA A 183 9.95 -18.47 0.06
N HIS A 184 9.20 -17.94 -0.91
CA HIS A 184 7.98 -17.16 -0.65
C HIS A 184 6.73 -17.84 -1.19
N PRO A 185 5.69 -18.04 -0.38
CA PRO A 185 4.36 -18.24 -0.91
C PRO A 185 3.94 -16.98 -1.68
N CYS A 186 3.55 -17.19 -2.93
CA CYS A 186 3.28 -16.11 -3.86
C CYS A 186 2.11 -16.45 -4.77
N ARG A 187 1.18 -15.51 -4.96
CA ARG A 187 -0.02 -15.74 -5.78
C ARG A 187 -0.14 -14.66 -6.86
N ARG A 188 -0.41 -15.12 -8.08
CA ARG A 188 -0.72 -14.30 -9.27
C ARG A 188 -2.13 -14.71 -9.75
N PRO A 189 -3.06 -13.78 -9.98
CA PRO A 189 -4.22 -14.04 -10.82
C PRO A 189 -3.82 -14.12 -12.30
#